data_AF-A0A926JLI2-F1
#
_entry.id   AF-A0A926JLI2-F1
#
_cell.length_a   1.000
_cell.length_b   1.000
_cell.length_c   1.000
_cell.angle_alpha   90.00
_cell.angle_beta   90.00
_cell.angle_gamma   90.00
#
_symmetry.space_group_name_H-M   'P 1'
#
loop_
_entity.id
_entity.type
_entity.pdbx_description
1 polymer ?
#
loop_
_entity_poly.entity_id
_entity_poly.type
_entity_poly.pdbx_seq_one_letter_code
_entity_poly.pdbx_strand_id
1 'polypeptide(L)'
;MSQTKTDALRPRHRSAQRAAAVFGSLCVLVAAWQLLVTMPVALDRENDFRSAPACTSDGAGRDADCLWTVSARIDRTERVKGKKTATYWAYVTEADGTSTRTRFQGSAQEAPAATPGRQVEVTYWRGQIRYADFDGVRRYTNADPRGDFRIPCAIGLGLGFYGAGLLWVWYWYTRLSRRAGARVPLAGRRPSHWLPLPHGPRRPGPVARRRPRRGVPVRRPGHAGGRGRLRGVRPDLAAASAR
;
A
#
# COMPACT_ATOMS: atom_id res chain seq x y z
N MET A 1 32.39 -6.24 44.55
CA MET A 1 32.28 -7.29 43.51
C MET A 1 31.00 -7.06 42.74
N SER A 2 31.07 -6.44 41.57
CA SER A 2 29.89 -6.13 40.76
C SER A 2 29.63 -7.29 39.80
N GLN A 3 28.58 -8.06 40.07
CA GLN A 3 28.09 -9.08 39.15
C GLN A 3 27.66 -8.43 37.84
N THR A 4 28.37 -8.74 36.78
CA THR A 4 27.95 -8.47 35.41
C THR A 4 26.82 -9.44 35.09
N LYS A 5 25.58 -8.95 35.23
CA LYS A 5 24.37 -9.64 34.77
C LYS A 5 24.52 -9.87 33.28
N THR A 6 24.92 -11.09 32.92
CA THR A 6 24.99 -11.54 31.54
C THR A 6 23.54 -11.78 31.14
N ASP A 7 22.89 -10.74 30.61
CA ASP A 7 21.54 -10.85 30.04
C ASP A 7 21.61 -11.79 28.85
N ALA A 8 21.32 -13.07 29.11
CA ALA A 8 21.10 -14.07 28.09
C ALA A 8 20.00 -13.55 27.17
N LEU A 9 20.36 -13.24 25.92
CA LEU A 9 19.44 -12.76 24.89
C LEU A 9 18.25 -13.71 24.79
N ARG A 10 17.11 -13.21 25.27
CA ARG A 10 15.83 -13.91 25.49
C ARG A 10 15.34 -14.59 24.19
N PRO A 11 14.87 -15.84 24.23
CA PRO A 11 14.37 -16.59 23.07
C PRO A 11 13.23 -15.89 22.30
N ARG A 12 12.53 -14.95 22.95
CA ARG A 12 11.47 -14.11 22.40
C ARG A 12 11.87 -13.28 21.17
N HIS A 13 13.16 -12.97 20.99
CA HIS A 13 13.63 -12.22 19.82
C HIS A 13 13.68 -13.05 18.53
N ARG A 14 13.89 -14.38 18.61
CA ARG A 14 14.00 -15.23 17.41
C ARG A 14 12.65 -15.52 16.76
N SER A 15 11.59 -15.69 17.55
CA SER A 15 10.24 -15.88 17.05
C SER A 15 9.71 -14.64 16.34
N ALA A 16 9.93 -13.45 16.91
CA ALA A 16 9.57 -12.17 16.29
C ALA A 16 10.26 -11.96 14.93
N GLN A 17 11.54 -12.33 14.81
CA GLN A 17 12.28 -12.24 13.55
C GLN A 17 11.73 -13.17 12.46
N ARG A 18 11.39 -14.41 12.82
CA ARG A 18 10.78 -15.36 11.87
C ARG A 18 9.39 -14.89 11.44
N ALA A 19 8.59 -14.40 12.38
CA ALA A 19 7.27 -13.85 12.07
C ALA A 19 7.37 -12.67 11.10
N ALA A 20 8.32 -11.75 11.31
CA ALA A 20 8.54 -10.62 10.41
C ALA A 20 8.97 -11.07 9.00
N ALA A 21 9.83 -12.08 8.88
CA ALA A 21 10.25 -12.61 7.59
C ALA A 21 9.11 -13.32 6.84
N VAL A 22 8.30 -14.11 7.54
CA VAL A 22 7.12 -14.78 6.97
C VAL A 22 6.09 -13.74 6.49
N PHE A 23 5.78 -12.75 7.34
CA PHE A 23 4.84 -11.69 7.00
C PHE A 23 5.33 -10.84 5.83
N GLY A 24 6.60 -10.43 5.84
CA GLY A 24 7.21 -9.69 4.73
C GLY A 24 7.17 -10.48 3.41
N SER A 25 7.45 -11.79 3.46
CA SER A 25 7.36 -12.68 2.29
C SER A 25 5.92 -12.77 1.77
N LEU A 26 4.94 -12.93 2.66
CA LEU A 26 3.52 -12.96 2.28
C LEU A 26 3.08 -11.65 1.62
N CYS A 27 3.47 -10.49 2.19
CA CYS A 27 3.19 -9.19 1.58
C CYS A 27 3.76 -9.07 0.16
N VAL A 28 5.00 -9.51 -0.05
CA VAL A 28 5.63 -9.49 -1.39
C VAL A 28 4.93 -10.45 -2.35
N LEU A 29 4.50 -11.63 -1.91
CA LEU A 29 3.76 -12.58 -2.76
C LEU A 29 2.39 -12.02 -3.17
N VAL A 30 1.65 -11.43 -2.23
CA VAL A 30 0.36 -10.79 -2.52
C VAL A 30 0.57 -9.58 -3.46
N ALA A 31 1.62 -8.79 -3.24
CA ALA A 31 1.98 -7.69 -4.12
C ALA A 31 2.28 -8.18 -5.54
N ALA A 32 3.10 -9.23 -5.68
CA ALA A 32 3.42 -9.84 -6.96
C ALA A 32 2.16 -10.35 -7.65
N TRP A 33 1.26 -11.04 -6.95
CA TRP A 33 -0.04 -11.47 -7.49
C TRP A 33 -0.87 -10.28 -8.02
N GLN A 34 -1.00 -9.22 -7.23
CA GLN A 34 -1.77 -8.04 -7.65
C GLN A 34 -1.20 -7.38 -8.90
N LEU A 35 0.13 -7.27 -8.99
CA LEU A 35 0.82 -6.61 -10.10
C LEU A 35 0.92 -7.48 -11.36
N LEU A 36 1.09 -8.79 -11.20
CA LEU A 36 1.32 -9.72 -12.32
C LEU A 36 0.06 -10.42 -12.82
N VAL A 37 -1.01 -10.46 -12.01
CA VAL A 37 -2.26 -11.15 -12.39
C VAL A 37 -3.42 -10.16 -12.42
N THR A 38 -3.72 -9.50 -11.30
CA THR A 38 -4.93 -8.65 -11.22
C THR A 38 -4.82 -7.40 -12.10
N MET A 39 -3.68 -6.71 -12.06
CA MET A 39 -3.45 -5.49 -12.83
C MET A 39 -3.53 -5.71 -14.35
N PRO A 40 -2.81 -6.68 -14.96
CA PRO A 40 -2.88 -6.87 -16.41
C PRO A 40 -4.28 -7.28 -16.85
N VAL A 41 -4.97 -8.16 -16.11
CA VAL A 41 -6.37 -8.52 -16.42
C VAL A 41 -7.30 -7.30 -16.42
N ALA A 42 -7.11 -6.37 -15.49
CA ALA A 42 -7.89 -5.12 -15.48
C ALA A 42 -7.51 -4.18 -16.63
N LEU A 43 -6.22 -4.11 -16.98
CA LEU A 43 -5.72 -3.30 -18.08
C LEU A 43 -6.19 -3.82 -19.44
N ASP A 44 -6.20 -5.15 -19.62
CA ASP A 44 -6.70 -5.81 -20.83
C ASP A 44 -8.18 -5.49 -21.04
N ARG A 45 -9.00 -5.54 -19.98
CA ARG A 45 -10.41 -5.13 -20.07
C ARG A 45 -10.60 -3.66 -20.45
N GLU A 46 -9.73 -2.78 -19.96
CA GLU A 46 -9.76 -1.37 -20.36
C GLU A 46 -9.36 -1.20 -21.83
N ASN A 47 -8.36 -1.94 -22.31
CA ASN A 47 -7.94 -1.93 -23.71
C ASN A 47 -9.03 -2.52 -24.63
N ASP A 48 -9.64 -3.64 -24.24
CA ASP A 48 -10.80 -4.24 -24.94
C ASP A 48 -11.92 -3.21 -25.07
N PHE A 49 -12.28 -2.55 -23.98
CA PHE A 49 -13.33 -1.52 -23.99
C PHE A 49 -12.98 -0.32 -24.87
N ARG A 50 -11.71 0.12 -24.86
CA ARG A 50 -11.26 1.25 -25.68
C ARG A 50 -11.19 0.92 -27.18
N SER A 51 -10.94 -0.35 -27.51
CA SER A 51 -10.88 -0.84 -28.89
C SER A 51 -12.22 -1.36 -29.40
N ALA A 52 -13.22 -1.52 -28.54
CA ALA A 52 -14.55 -2.01 -28.89
C ALA A 52 -15.21 -1.12 -29.96
N PRO A 53 -15.61 -1.68 -31.12
CA PRO A 53 -16.29 -0.93 -32.17
C PRO A 53 -17.75 -0.68 -31.79
N ALA A 54 -18.38 0.30 -32.45
CA ALA A 54 -19.83 0.44 -32.39
C ALA A 54 -20.51 -0.76 -33.05
N CYS A 55 -21.59 -1.27 -32.46
CA CYS A 55 -22.33 -2.39 -33.03
C CYS A 55 -22.94 -2.00 -34.40
N THR A 56 -22.79 -2.85 -35.40
CA THR A 56 -23.43 -2.71 -36.71
C THR A 56 -24.89 -3.16 -36.64
N SER A 57 -25.77 -2.51 -37.39
CA SER A 57 -27.21 -2.83 -37.48
C SER A 57 -27.52 -4.27 -37.87
N ASP A 58 -26.58 -4.93 -38.54
CA ASP A 58 -26.75 -6.27 -39.12
C ASP A 58 -26.35 -7.39 -38.14
N GLY A 59 -25.73 -7.02 -37.01
CA GLY A 59 -25.38 -7.91 -35.92
C GLY A 59 -26.55 -8.03 -34.96
N ALA A 60 -27.41 -9.02 -35.17
CA ALA A 60 -28.54 -9.31 -34.30
C ALA A 60 -28.13 -9.42 -32.82
N GLY A 61 -28.43 -8.37 -32.06
CA GLY A 61 -28.69 -8.43 -30.63
C GLY A 61 -27.46 -8.42 -29.72
N ARG A 62 -27.32 -7.34 -28.94
CA ARG A 62 -26.66 -7.30 -27.62
C ARG A 62 -25.36 -8.14 -27.52
N ASP A 63 -24.56 -8.13 -28.58
CA ASP A 63 -23.32 -8.92 -28.62
C ASP A 63 -22.37 -8.39 -27.54
N ALA A 64 -21.60 -9.29 -26.95
CA ALA A 64 -20.82 -8.97 -25.77
C ALA A 64 -19.76 -7.90 -26.10
N ASP A 65 -19.16 -7.94 -27.28
CA ASP A 65 -17.89 -7.25 -27.53
C ASP A 65 -18.00 -5.91 -28.29
N CYS A 66 -19.21 -5.46 -28.65
CA CYS A 66 -19.41 -4.17 -29.31
C CYS A 66 -20.15 -3.16 -28.40
N LEU A 67 -19.98 -1.87 -28.72
CA LEU A 67 -20.65 -0.77 -28.04
C LEU A 67 -21.98 -0.48 -28.75
N TRP A 68 -23.10 -0.64 -28.03
CA TRP A 68 -24.41 -0.21 -28.54
C TRP A 68 -24.99 0.86 -27.62
N THR A 69 -25.57 1.87 -28.25
CA THR A 69 -26.21 2.99 -27.56
C THR A 69 -27.71 2.93 -27.79
N VAL A 70 -28.49 3.07 -26.73
CA VAL A 70 -29.95 3.20 -26.83
C VAL A 70 -30.47 4.38 -26.05
N SER A 71 -31.54 4.97 -26.57
CA SER A 71 -32.33 5.95 -25.83
C SER A 71 -33.12 5.25 -24.74
N ALA A 72 -32.98 5.75 -23.52
CA ALA A 72 -33.70 5.28 -22.36
C ALA A 72 -34.20 6.45 -21.52
N ARG A 73 -35.21 6.23 -20.70
CA ARG A 73 -35.78 7.25 -19.83
C ARG A 73 -35.35 7.02 -18.38
N ILE A 74 -35.01 8.09 -17.68
CA ILE A 74 -34.78 8.01 -16.24
C ILE A 74 -36.14 7.96 -15.55
N ASP A 75 -36.44 6.87 -14.86
CA ASP A 75 -37.70 6.79 -14.10
C ASP A 75 -37.56 7.42 -12.72
N ARG A 76 -36.43 7.19 -12.05
CA ARG A 76 -36.14 7.77 -10.74
C ARG A 76 -34.65 7.78 -10.44
N THR A 77 -34.24 8.71 -9.59
CA THR A 77 -32.89 8.78 -9.03
C THR A 77 -32.93 8.73 -7.51
N GLU A 78 -32.02 8.00 -6.90
CA GLU A 78 -31.95 7.80 -5.46
C GLU A 78 -30.54 8.09 -4.95
N ARG A 79 -30.41 9.05 -4.05
CA ARG A 79 -29.11 9.39 -3.47
C ARG A 79 -28.68 8.34 -2.46
N VAL A 80 -27.45 7.86 -2.59
CA VAL A 80 -26.82 6.98 -1.59
C VAL A 80 -26.36 7.83 -0.40
N LYS A 81 -26.97 7.61 0.77
CA LYS A 81 -26.59 8.28 2.02
C LYS A 81 -25.37 7.60 2.67
N GLY A 82 -24.60 8.36 3.45
CA GLY A 82 -23.51 7.82 4.28
C GLY A 82 -22.17 7.58 3.58
N LYS A 83 -22.00 8.00 2.32
CA LYS A 83 -20.71 7.93 1.62
C LYS A 83 -20.04 9.30 1.55
N LYS A 84 -18.70 9.32 1.71
CA LYS A 84 -17.88 10.54 1.60
C LYS A 84 -17.95 11.16 0.19
N THR A 85 -18.02 10.31 -0.83
CA THR A 85 -18.22 10.73 -2.22
C THR A 85 -19.70 10.64 -2.55
N ALA A 86 -20.26 11.72 -3.12
CA ALA A 86 -21.63 11.70 -3.59
C ALA A 86 -21.80 10.59 -4.66
N THR A 87 -22.85 9.81 -4.51
CA THR A 87 -23.18 8.71 -5.41
C THR A 87 -24.70 8.60 -5.43
N TYR A 88 -25.27 8.30 -6.59
CA TYR A 88 -26.69 8.06 -6.72
C TYR A 88 -26.95 6.84 -7.60
N TRP A 89 -28.06 6.18 -7.32
CA TRP A 89 -28.67 5.19 -8.19
C TRP A 89 -29.57 5.89 -9.18
N ALA A 90 -29.50 5.49 -10.44
CA ALA A 90 -30.47 5.85 -11.46
C ALA A 90 -31.17 4.56 -11.92
N TYR A 91 -32.48 4.62 -12.01
CA TYR A 91 -33.31 3.58 -12.59
C TYR A 91 -33.67 4.07 -13.99
N VAL A 92 -33.19 3.34 -14.98
CA VAL A 92 -33.28 3.71 -16.38
C VAL A 92 -34.13 2.66 -17.07
N THR A 93 -35.16 3.10 -17.77
CA THR A 93 -36.11 2.24 -18.46
C THR A 93 -35.98 2.47 -19.95
N GLU A 94 -35.65 1.40 -20.67
CA GLU A 94 -35.52 1.37 -22.11
C GLU A 94 -36.89 1.43 -22.80
N ALA A 95 -36.89 1.68 -24.12
CA ALA A 95 -38.13 1.70 -24.91
C ALA A 95 -38.86 0.35 -24.95
N ASP A 96 -38.15 -0.76 -24.70
CA ASP A 96 -38.72 -2.10 -24.58
C ASP A 96 -39.40 -2.34 -23.21
N GLY A 97 -39.36 -1.36 -22.30
CA GLY A 97 -39.90 -1.44 -20.95
C GLY A 97 -38.95 -2.11 -19.94
N THR A 98 -37.75 -2.53 -20.36
CA THR A 98 -36.74 -3.10 -19.46
C THR A 98 -36.20 -2.01 -18.56
N SER A 99 -36.33 -2.20 -17.24
CA SER A 99 -35.79 -1.28 -16.24
C SER A 99 -34.50 -1.81 -15.63
N THR A 100 -33.41 -1.04 -15.79
CA THR A 100 -32.08 -1.37 -15.26
C THR A 100 -31.65 -0.35 -14.22
N ARG A 101 -31.07 -0.84 -13.11
CA ARG A 101 -30.52 0.02 -12.04
C ARG A 101 -29.01 0.17 -12.20
N THR A 102 -28.55 1.41 -12.34
CA THR A 102 -27.13 1.75 -12.47
C THR A 102 -26.68 2.77 -11.42
N ARG A 103 -25.41 2.69 -11.03
CA ARG A 103 -24.79 3.60 -10.07
C ARG A 103 -23.89 4.60 -10.77
N PHE A 104 -24.12 5.89 -10.51
CA PHE A 104 -23.31 6.99 -10.99
C PHE A 104 -22.57 7.68 -9.83
N GLN A 105 -21.36 8.16 -10.10
CA GLN A 105 -20.62 9.03 -9.17
C GLN A 105 -21.07 10.49 -9.33
N GLY A 106 -21.01 11.25 -8.24
CA GLY A 106 -21.50 12.64 -8.16
C GLY A 106 -22.87 12.75 -7.50
N SER A 107 -23.44 13.96 -7.50
CA SER A 107 -24.83 14.15 -7.09
C SER A 107 -25.76 14.28 -8.31
N ALA A 108 -27.01 13.82 -8.17
CA ALA A 108 -28.02 14.05 -9.20
C ALA A 108 -28.34 15.55 -9.37
N GLN A 109 -28.10 16.36 -8.33
CA GLN A 109 -28.29 17.82 -8.36
C GLN A 109 -27.23 18.52 -9.23
N GLU A 110 -26.00 17.98 -9.28
CA GLU A 110 -24.92 18.43 -10.17
C GLU A 110 -25.10 17.95 -11.62
N ALA A 111 -26.14 17.17 -11.89
CA ALA A 111 -26.49 16.69 -13.22
C ALA A 111 -27.96 17.04 -13.48
N PRO A 112 -28.28 18.29 -13.87
CA PRO A 112 -29.68 18.70 -14.11
C PRO A 112 -30.39 17.82 -15.15
N ALA A 113 -29.63 17.21 -16.07
CA ALA A 113 -30.13 16.23 -17.02
C ALA A 113 -30.44 14.83 -16.42
N ALA A 114 -30.03 14.54 -15.18
CA ALA A 114 -30.36 13.31 -14.45
C ALA A 114 -31.71 13.40 -13.70
N THR A 115 -32.67 14.12 -14.27
CA THR A 115 -34.01 14.33 -13.69
C THR A 115 -34.97 13.23 -14.13
N PRO A 116 -35.86 12.73 -13.25
CA PRO A 116 -36.92 11.80 -13.65
C PRO A 116 -37.73 12.29 -14.86
N GLY A 117 -38.06 11.39 -15.77
CA GLY A 117 -38.79 11.65 -17.01
C GLY A 117 -37.92 12.08 -18.19
N ARG A 118 -36.64 12.41 -17.98
CA ARG A 118 -35.73 12.84 -19.06
C ARG A 118 -35.26 11.63 -19.89
N GLN A 119 -35.14 11.83 -21.20
CA GLN A 119 -34.48 10.88 -22.09
C GLN A 119 -32.96 11.04 -21.99
N VAL A 120 -32.26 9.93 -21.99
CA VAL A 120 -30.80 9.83 -21.94
C VAL A 120 -30.33 8.74 -22.87
N GLU A 121 -29.13 8.90 -23.41
CA GLU A 121 -28.51 7.85 -24.21
C GLU A 121 -27.63 7.00 -23.30
N VAL A 122 -27.91 5.70 -23.20
CA VAL A 122 -27.10 4.76 -22.43
C VAL A 122 -26.29 3.89 -23.39
N THR A 123 -24.99 3.79 -23.13
CA THR A 123 -24.12 2.89 -23.89
C THR A 123 -23.79 1.65 -23.07
N TYR A 124 -24.03 0.51 -23.70
CA TYR A 124 -23.78 -0.81 -23.16
C TYR A 124 -22.52 -1.43 -23.75
N TRP A 125 -21.86 -2.26 -22.95
CA TRP A 125 -20.77 -3.14 -23.37
C TRP A 125 -20.75 -4.39 -22.50
N ARG A 126 -20.71 -5.58 -23.11
CA ARG A 126 -20.85 -6.88 -22.42
C ARG A 126 -22.06 -6.93 -21.49
N GLY A 127 -23.21 -6.43 -21.97
CA GLY A 127 -24.48 -6.42 -21.24
C GLY A 127 -24.54 -5.50 -20.02
N GLN A 128 -23.57 -4.60 -19.82
CA GLN A 128 -23.54 -3.65 -18.71
C GLN A 128 -23.49 -2.20 -19.21
N ILE A 129 -24.21 -1.30 -18.53
CA ILE A 129 -24.17 0.15 -18.81
C ILE A 129 -22.80 0.69 -18.39
N ARG A 130 -22.01 1.19 -19.34
CA ARG A 130 -20.66 1.75 -19.07
C ARG A 130 -20.70 3.25 -18.84
N TYR A 131 -21.49 3.95 -19.63
CA TYR A 131 -21.72 5.37 -19.45
C TYR A 131 -23.10 5.74 -19.98
N ALA A 132 -23.59 6.88 -19.50
CA ALA A 132 -24.78 7.53 -20.02
C ALA A 132 -24.42 8.94 -20.46
N ASP A 133 -24.94 9.34 -21.61
CA ASP A 133 -24.85 10.68 -22.14
C ASP A 133 -26.10 11.47 -21.74
N PHE A 134 -25.85 12.60 -21.08
CA PHE A 134 -26.87 13.49 -20.53
C PHE A 134 -26.75 14.84 -21.25
N ASP A 135 -27.51 15.02 -22.34
CA ASP A 135 -27.51 16.26 -23.14
C ASP A 135 -26.08 16.73 -23.53
N GLY A 136 -25.20 15.80 -23.95
CA GLY A 136 -23.81 16.05 -24.34
C GLY A 136 -22.79 15.92 -23.20
N VAL A 137 -23.24 15.67 -21.97
CA VAL A 137 -22.37 15.41 -20.80
C VAL A 137 -22.32 13.91 -20.51
N ARG A 138 -21.20 13.28 -20.87
CA ARG A 138 -20.95 11.88 -20.57
C ARG A 138 -20.66 11.65 -19.09
N ARG A 139 -21.41 10.75 -18.45
CA ARG A 139 -21.16 10.28 -17.08
C ARG A 139 -20.90 8.79 -17.06
N TYR A 140 -19.82 8.42 -16.40
CA TYR A 140 -19.38 7.03 -16.30
C TYR A 140 -20.02 6.34 -15.09
N THR A 141 -20.30 5.05 -15.26
CA THR A 141 -20.86 4.22 -14.19
C THR A 141 -19.74 3.57 -13.38
N ASN A 142 -20.10 2.93 -12.26
CA ASN A 142 -19.13 2.10 -11.52
C ASN A 142 -18.71 0.82 -12.28
N ALA A 143 -19.40 0.47 -13.36
CA ALA A 143 -19.02 -0.63 -14.23
C ALA A 143 -18.06 -0.18 -15.33
N ASP A 144 -17.63 1.08 -15.40
CA ASP A 144 -16.61 1.51 -16.37
C ASP A 144 -15.26 0.85 -16.04
N PRO A 145 -14.65 0.04 -16.94
CA PRO A 145 -13.37 -0.60 -16.67
C PRO A 145 -12.19 0.39 -16.61
N ARG A 146 -12.40 1.65 -17.00
CA ARG A 146 -11.35 2.66 -17.05
C ARG A 146 -10.79 2.97 -15.67
N GLY A 147 -9.49 2.72 -15.51
CA GLY A 147 -8.78 2.98 -14.27
C GLY A 147 -9.02 1.94 -13.16
N ASP A 148 -9.75 0.85 -13.43
CA ASP A 148 -9.93 -0.25 -12.47
C ASP A 148 -8.59 -0.88 -12.08
N PHE A 149 -7.58 -0.85 -12.97
CA PHE A 149 -6.23 -1.32 -12.70
C PHE A 149 -5.47 -0.50 -11.65
N ARG A 150 -5.91 0.74 -11.36
CA ARG A 150 -5.19 1.65 -10.45
C ARG A 150 -5.21 1.16 -9.01
N ILE A 151 -6.34 0.61 -8.56
CA ILE A 151 -6.50 0.08 -7.20
C ILE A 151 -5.57 -1.13 -6.94
N PRO A 152 -5.60 -2.21 -7.74
CA PRO A 152 -4.69 -3.34 -7.53
C PRO A 152 -3.23 -2.93 -7.71
N CYS A 153 -2.92 -2.00 -8.62
CA CYS A 153 -1.57 -1.44 -8.75
C CYS A 153 -1.11 -0.72 -7.48
N ALA A 154 -1.92 0.19 -6.92
CA ALA A 154 -1.59 0.91 -5.70
C ALA A 154 -1.43 -0.02 -4.49
N ILE A 155 -2.33 -1.00 -4.35
CA ILE A 155 -2.26 -2.03 -3.30
C ILE A 155 -1.00 -2.87 -3.45
N GLY A 156 -0.71 -3.33 -4.68
CA GLY A 156 0.47 -4.13 -4.98
C GLY A 156 1.77 -3.40 -4.68
N LEU A 157 1.91 -2.15 -5.13
CA LEU A 157 3.08 -1.31 -4.83
C LEU A 157 3.22 -1.05 -3.33
N GLY A 158 2.13 -0.70 -2.65
CA GLY A 158 2.14 -0.44 -1.21
C GLY A 158 2.59 -1.66 -0.40
N LEU A 159 2.01 -2.83 -0.66
CA LEU A 159 2.39 -4.09 -0.03
C LEU A 159 3.81 -4.51 -0.39
N GLY A 160 4.23 -4.31 -1.64
CA GLY A 160 5.55 -4.66 -2.14
C GLY A 160 6.65 -3.88 -1.42
N PHE A 161 6.54 -2.55 -1.36
CA PHE A 161 7.50 -1.72 -0.64
C PHE A 161 7.53 -2.02 0.85
N TYR A 162 6.36 -2.22 1.45
CA TYR A 162 6.26 -2.55 2.87
C TYR A 162 6.90 -3.91 3.19
N GLY A 163 6.58 -4.95 2.43
CA GLY A 163 7.15 -6.29 2.58
C GLY A 163 8.66 -6.33 2.31
N ALA A 164 9.12 -5.65 1.26
CA ALA A 164 10.53 -5.49 0.96
C ALA A 164 11.29 -4.78 2.09
N GLY A 165 10.69 -3.74 2.69
CA GLY A 165 11.24 -3.06 3.86
C GLY A 165 11.44 -3.99 5.07
N LEU A 166 10.45 -4.82 5.38
CA LEU A 166 10.54 -5.82 6.45
C LEU A 166 11.65 -6.85 6.20
N LEU A 167 11.71 -7.37 4.97
CA LEU A 167 12.73 -8.33 4.56
C LEU A 167 14.12 -7.71 4.58
N TRP A 168 14.25 -6.46 4.16
CA TRP A 168 15.49 -5.69 4.20
C TRP A 168 16.00 -5.51 5.63
N VAL A 169 15.13 -5.09 6.56
CA VAL A 169 15.47 -4.97 7.98
C VAL A 169 15.90 -6.33 8.54
N TRP A 170 15.12 -7.38 8.30
CA TRP A 170 15.45 -8.74 8.75
C TRP A 170 16.81 -9.22 8.19
N TYR A 171 17.07 -8.98 6.91
CA TYR A 171 18.33 -9.30 6.25
C TYR A 171 19.51 -8.57 6.92
N TRP A 172 19.38 -7.27 7.19
CA TRP A 172 20.44 -6.53 7.87
C TRP A 172 20.67 -7.01 9.30
N TYR A 173 19.60 -7.25 10.07
CA TYR A 173 19.72 -7.78 11.43
C TYR A 173 20.46 -9.12 11.45
N THR A 174 20.09 -10.06 10.58
CA THR A 174 20.76 -11.36 10.50
C THR A 174 22.22 -11.24 10.02
N ARG A 175 22.51 -10.32 9.09
CA ARG A 175 23.87 -10.07 8.60
C ARG A 175 24.78 -9.43 9.65
N LEU A 176 24.30 -8.43 10.39
CA LEU A 176 25.04 -7.77 11.48
C LEU A 176 25.32 -8.74 12.64
N SER A 177 24.36 -9.59 13.00
CA SER A 177 24.57 -10.61 14.04
C SER A 177 25.66 -11.63 13.66
N ARG A 178 25.73 -12.05 12.39
CA ARG A 178 26.80 -12.94 11.91
C ARG A 178 28.19 -12.31 12.03
N ARG A 179 28.30 -10.99 11.80
CA ARG A 179 29.58 -10.26 11.92
C ARG A 179 30.04 -10.09 13.37
N ALA A 180 29.12 -9.98 14.33
CA ALA A 180 29.44 -9.89 15.75
C ALA A 180 29.89 -11.23 16.36
N GLY A 181 29.28 -12.35 15.94
CA GLY A 181 29.65 -13.69 16.40
C GLY A 181 31.03 -14.17 15.92
N ALA A 182 31.53 -13.65 14.80
CA ALA A 182 32.85 -13.98 14.26
C ALA A 182 34.03 -13.34 15.01
N ARG A 183 33.77 -12.49 16.03
CA ARG A 183 34.80 -11.84 16.86
C ARG A 183 34.82 -12.34 18.30
N VAL A 184 34.56 -13.62 18.53
CA VAL A 184 35.07 -14.26 19.76
C VAL A 184 36.42 -14.86 19.38
N PRO A 185 37.54 -14.14 19.55
CA PRO A 185 38.82 -14.81 19.54
C PRO A 185 38.75 -15.88 20.62
N LEU A 186 39.04 -17.13 20.27
CA LEU A 186 39.32 -18.22 21.20
C LEU A 186 40.61 -17.89 21.97
N ALA A 187 40.60 -16.78 22.72
CA ALA A 187 41.66 -16.40 23.61
C ALA A 187 41.50 -17.21 24.89
N GLY A 188 42.14 -18.38 24.91
CA GLY A 188 42.50 -19.04 26.17
C GLY A 188 41.62 -20.22 26.56
N ARG A 189 41.50 -21.24 25.70
CA ARG A 189 41.44 -22.61 26.23
C ARG A 189 42.86 -22.95 26.71
N ARG A 190 43.21 -22.51 27.92
CA ARG A 190 44.47 -22.93 28.58
C ARG A 190 44.42 -24.46 28.71
N PRO A 191 45.41 -25.21 28.19
CA PRO A 191 45.50 -26.63 28.46
C PRO A 191 45.73 -26.84 29.96
N SER A 192 44.76 -27.48 30.62
CA SER A 192 44.76 -27.75 32.06
C SER A 192 45.57 -29.02 32.44
N HIS A 193 46.68 -29.29 31.75
CA HIS A 193 47.59 -30.39 32.09
C HIS A 193 49.00 -29.88 32.39
N TRP A 194 49.16 -29.09 33.45
CA TRP A 194 50.49 -28.91 34.04
C TRP A 194 50.39 -29.26 35.52
N LEU A 195 50.90 -30.45 35.85
CA LEU A 195 51.16 -30.89 37.21
C LEU A 195 52.17 -29.92 37.86
N PRO A 196 52.02 -29.60 39.16
CA PRO A 196 53.01 -28.79 39.89
C PRO A 196 54.25 -29.63 40.21
N LEU A 197 55.41 -29.22 39.69
CA LEU A 197 56.73 -29.67 40.16
C LEU A 197 57.20 -28.80 41.35
N PRO A 198 57.94 -29.37 42.31
CA PRO A 198 58.35 -28.69 43.53
C PRO A 198 59.52 -27.71 43.33
N HIS A 199 59.39 -26.59 44.04
CA HIS A 199 60.35 -25.57 44.48
C HIS A 199 61.78 -25.54 43.88
N GLY A 200 62.06 -24.46 43.14
CA GLY A 200 63.40 -23.91 42.89
C GLY A 200 63.48 -22.42 43.31
N PRO A 201 64.66 -21.92 43.72
CA PRO A 201 64.80 -20.71 44.53
C PRO A 201 64.52 -19.39 43.78
N ARG A 202 63.97 -18.45 44.57
CA ARG A 202 63.59 -17.07 44.21
C ARG A 202 64.76 -16.31 43.59
N ARG A 203 64.56 -15.77 42.37
CA ARG A 203 65.39 -14.69 41.81
C ARG A 203 64.74 -13.31 42.05
N PRO A 204 65.52 -12.29 42.46
CA PRO A 204 65.02 -10.93 42.67
C PRO A 204 64.66 -10.24 41.35
N GLY A 205 63.58 -9.46 41.39
CA GLY A 205 62.91 -8.92 40.21
C GLY A 205 63.51 -7.63 39.63
N PRO A 206 63.12 -7.26 38.40
CA PRO A 206 63.35 -5.93 37.87
C PRO A 206 62.11 -5.03 37.97
N VAL A 207 62.28 -3.99 38.79
CA VAL A 207 61.86 -2.58 38.62
C VAL A 207 60.69 -2.28 37.69
N ALA A 208 59.61 -1.81 38.31
CA ALA A 208 58.42 -1.25 37.68
C ALA A 208 58.73 0.02 36.85
N ARG A 209 58.67 -0.06 35.52
CA ARG A 209 58.55 1.11 34.65
C ARG A 209 57.09 1.54 34.53
N ARG A 210 56.76 2.65 35.18
CA ARG A 210 55.51 3.41 35.00
C ARG A 210 55.29 3.74 33.52
N ARG A 211 54.17 3.30 32.95
CA ARG A 211 53.67 3.82 31.65
C ARG A 211 52.84 5.08 31.87
N PRO A 212 53.00 6.12 31.04
CA PRO A 212 52.26 7.37 31.15
C PRO A 212 50.80 7.22 30.70
N ARG A 213 49.91 7.94 31.41
CA ARG A 213 48.48 8.12 31.13
C ARG A 213 48.25 8.61 29.70
N ARG A 214 47.49 7.86 28.90
CA ARG A 214 46.94 8.33 27.61
C ARG A 214 45.56 8.95 27.83
N GLY A 215 45.47 10.24 27.52
CA GLY A 215 44.46 10.83 26.64
C GLY A 215 43.00 10.73 27.05
N VAL A 216 42.51 11.83 27.63
CA VAL A 216 41.08 12.19 27.69
C VAL A 216 40.54 12.40 26.27
N PRO A 217 39.41 11.77 25.86
CA PRO A 217 38.76 12.13 24.62
C PRO A 217 37.99 13.45 24.75
N VAL A 218 38.32 14.37 23.84
CA VAL A 218 37.69 15.67 23.61
C VAL A 218 36.22 15.51 23.22
N ARG A 219 35.35 16.21 23.95
CA ARG A 219 33.91 16.35 23.70
C ARG A 219 33.71 17.30 22.52
N ARG A 220 33.22 16.81 21.38
CA ARG A 220 32.77 17.68 20.27
C ARG A 220 31.29 18.08 20.45
N PRO A 221 30.92 19.33 20.13
CA PRO A 221 29.55 19.82 20.20
C PRO A 221 28.79 19.48 18.91
N GLY A 222 27.55 19.01 19.06
CA GLY A 222 26.63 18.74 17.96
C GLY A 222 25.37 19.57 18.10
N HIS A 223 25.37 20.71 17.41
CA HIS A 223 24.24 21.58 17.12
C HIS A 223 23.15 20.87 16.30
N ALA A 224 21.99 21.56 16.23
CA ALA A 224 20.85 21.41 15.32
C ALA A 224 19.72 20.50 15.85
N GLY A 225 18.45 20.91 15.84
CA GLY A 225 17.87 22.12 15.26
C GLY A 225 16.33 22.02 15.26
N GLY A 226 15.67 23.15 15.49
CA GLY A 226 14.45 23.54 14.77
C GLY A 226 13.17 22.73 15.01
N ARG A 227 12.45 23.03 16.10
CA ARG A 227 11.00 22.81 16.14
C ARG A 227 10.30 23.90 15.32
N GLY A 228 10.06 23.60 14.05
CA GLY A 228 9.16 24.38 13.19
C GLY A 228 7.72 24.23 13.67
N ARG A 229 7.20 25.29 14.30
CA ARG A 229 5.77 25.57 14.42
C ARG A 229 5.22 25.79 13.01
N LEU A 230 4.23 24.99 12.59
CA LEU A 230 3.28 25.42 11.58
C LEU A 230 1.94 25.68 12.28
N ARG A 231 1.75 26.98 12.57
CA ARG A 231 0.46 27.63 12.76
C ARG A 231 -0.18 27.80 11.39
N GLY A 232 -1.52 27.78 11.38
CA GLY A 232 -2.35 28.34 10.32
C GLY A 232 -2.91 27.28 9.37
N VAL A 233 -4.14 27.37 8.88
CA VAL A 233 -5.13 28.45 8.90
C VAL A 233 -6.48 27.76 8.68
N ARG A 234 -7.50 28.11 9.48
CA ARG A 234 -8.92 27.89 9.13
C ARG A 234 -9.31 28.90 8.04
N PRO A 235 -10.12 28.51 7.07
CA PRO A 235 -11.13 29.42 6.57
C PRO A 235 -12.51 28.86 6.92
N ASP A 236 -13.20 29.63 7.77
CA ASP A 236 -14.65 29.78 7.71
C ASP A 236 -15.03 30.19 6.29
N LEU A 237 -16.02 29.51 5.70
CA LEU A 237 -16.77 30.04 4.57
C LEU A 237 -18.23 29.66 4.76
N ALA A 238 -18.89 30.55 5.48
CA ALA A 238 -20.32 30.76 5.42
C ALA A 238 -20.65 31.54 4.15
N ALA A 239 -21.60 31.04 3.37
CA ALA A 239 -22.48 31.78 2.46
C ALA A 239 -23.64 30.81 2.14
N ALA A 240 -24.90 30.98 2.56
CA ALA A 240 -25.80 32.12 2.51
C ALA A 240 -26.10 32.60 1.08
N SER A 241 -27.06 31.93 0.42
CA SER A 241 -28.05 32.49 -0.52
C SER A 241 -29.11 31.39 -0.72
N ALA A 242 -30.36 31.51 -0.29
CA ALA A 242 -31.37 32.52 -0.64
C ALA A 242 -31.72 32.52 -2.13
N ARG A 243 -32.54 31.56 -2.56
CA ARG A 243 -33.83 31.73 -3.25
C ARG A 243 -34.46 30.37 -3.52
#